data_AF-A0A651H0A1-F1
#
_entry.id   AF-A0A651H0A1-F1
#
_cell.length_a   1.000
_cell.length_b   1.000
_cell.length_c   1.000
_cell.angle_alpha   90.00
_cell.angle_beta   90.00
_cell.angle_gamma   90.00
#
_symmetry.space_group_name_H-M   'P 1'
#
loop_
_entity.id
_entity.type
_entity.pdbx_description
1 polymer ?
#
loop_
_entity_poly.entity_id
_entity_poly.type
_entity_poly.pdbx_seq_one_letter_code
_entity_poly.pdbx_strand_id
1 'polypeptide(L)'
;MATNRVLGLLLIGLGGVLLLAATTNIGGEVVVGFIGVAFLVAYATTRTYGFLIPGGILTGLGTGLVLESLGVRGDIVVLGLGLGFVAIAVVDQLVSPGRPGWWWPFIPGGVLLLASAGSVTGLPHLGRYLVPGLLILAGAALLLRRGDDDDPDAGSPELTQQDAGRAPDPPPPPPPPR
;
A
#
# COMPACT_ATOMS: atom_id res chain seq x y z
N MET A 1 -15.14 -21.10 7.45
CA MET A 1 -14.30 -22.09 6.73
C MET A 1 -13.04 -21.49 6.09
N ALA A 2 -13.05 -20.23 5.61
CA ALA A 2 -11.87 -19.60 4.99
C ALA A 2 -10.69 -19.38 5.96
N THR A 3 -10.94 -19.01 7.22
CA THR A 3 -9.89 -18.75 8.23
C THR A 3 -8.97 -19.94 8.48
N ASN A 4 -9.51 -21.16 8.54
CA ASN A 4 -8.71 -22.37 8.78
C ASN A 4 -7.83 -22.73 7.57
N ARG A 5 -8.26 -22.39 6.35
CA ARG A 5 -7.45 -22.59 5.14
C ARG A 5 -6.31 -21.59 5.06
N VAL A 6 -6.58 -20.33 5.40
CA VAL A 6 -5.56 -19.28 5.48
C VAL A 6 -4.53 -19.61 6.55
N LEU A 7 -4.99 -20.03 7.73
CA LEU A 7 -4.13 -20.45 8.82
C LEU A 7 -3.30 -21.69 8.42
N GLY A 8 -3.91 -22.68 7.77
CA GLY A 8 -3.23 -23.86 7.26
C GLY A 8 -2.16 -23.54 6.21
N LEU A 9 -2.45 -22.65 5.26
CA LEU A 9 -1.46 -22.15 4.28
C LEU A 9 -0.30 -21.41 4.97
N LEU A 10 -0.59 -20.61 5.98
CA LEU A 10 0.42 -19.92 6.80
C LEU A 10 1.32 -20.91 7.54
N LEU A 11 0.74 -21.96 8.14
CA LEU A 11 1.51 -23.01 8.82
C LEU A 11 2.36 -23.82 7.84
N ILE A 12 1.83 -24.15 6.65
CA ILE A 12 2.59 -24.86 5.61
C ILE A 12 3.76 -24.00 5.13
N GLY A 13 3.53 -22.71 4.87
CA GLY A 13 4.58 -21.77 4.49
C GLY A 13 5.65 -21.61 5.56
N LEU A 14 5.24 -21.41 6.82
CA LEU A 14 6.15 -21.32 7.97
C LEU A 14 6.95 -22.62 8.16
N GLY A 15 6.31 -23.78 8.03
CA GLY A 15 6.94 -25.09 8.12
C GLY A 15 7.96 -25.33 7.00
N GLY A 16 7.66 -24.90 5.77
CA GLY A 16 8.60 -24.99 4.64
C GLY A 16 9.85 -24.13 4.85
N VAL A 17 9.68 -22.90 5.36
CA VAL A 17 10.80 -22.00 5.68
C VAL A 17 11.65 -22.55 6.83
N LEU A 18 11.01 -23.09 7.89
CA LEU A 18 11.68 -23.79 9.00
C LEU A 18 12.52 -24.97 8.52
N LEU A 19 11.98 -25.76 7.60
CA LEU A 19 12.66 -26.92 7.04
C LEU A 19 13.92 -26.49 6.27
N LEU A 20 13.80 -25.44 5.45
CA LEU A 20 14.91 -24.90 4.67
C LEU A 20 16.01 -24.35 5.59
N ALA A 21 15.62 -23.60 6.62
CA ALA A 21 16.50 -23.07 7.64
C ALA A 21 17.26 -24.16 8.42
N ALA A 22 16.60 -25.26 8.77
CA ALA A 22 17.24 -26.37 9.47
C ALA A 22 18.32 -27.07 8.62
N THR A 23 18.18 -27.00 7.28
CA THR A 23 19.12 -27.63 6.35
C THR A 23 20.27 -26.74 5.89
N THR A 24 20.21 -25.43 6.14
CA THR A 24 21.20 -24.47 5.65
C THR A 24 21.85 -23.73 6.83
N ASN A 25 23.18 -23.56 6.83
CA ASN A 25 23.93 -22.88 7.89
C ASN A 25 23.79 -21.34 7.80
N ILE A 26 22.54 -20.89 7.67
CA ILE A 26 22.15 -19.51 7.41
C ILE A 26 21.59 -18.96 8.74
N GLY A 27 22.43 -18.24 9.48
CA GLY A 27 22.13 -17.87 10.87
C GLY A 27 21.23 -16.63 11.01
N GLY A 28 21.73 -15.46 10.60
CA GLY A 28 21.09 -14.18 10.91
C GLY A 28 19.90 -13.81 10.03
N GLU A 29 19.94 -14.22 8.76
CA GLU A 29 18.96 -13.80 7.75
C GLU A 29 17.61 -14.50 7.95
N VAL A 30 17.68 -15.77 8.34
CA VAL A 30 16.51 -16.59 8.68
C VAL A 30 15.80 -16.02 9.90
N VAL A 31 16.54 -15.53 10.90
CA VAL A 31 15.95 -14.92 12.11
C VAL A 31 15.06 -13.72 11.72
N VAL A 32 15.50 -12.90 10.76
CA VAL A 32 14.70 -11.77 10.27
C VAL A 32 13.40 -12.25 9.61
N GLY A 33 13.49 -13.28 8.77
CA GLY A 33 12.31 -13.92 8.19
C GLY A 33 11.35 -14.47 9.25
N PHE A 34 11.88 -15.12 10.30
CA PHE A 34 11.07 -15.63 11.42
C PHE A 34 10.31 -14.56 12.16
N ILE A 35 10.98 -13.44 12.46
CA ILE A 35 10.33 -12.32 13.14
C ILE A 35 9.19 -11.78 12.26
N GLY A 36 9.42 -11.67 10.95
CA GLY A 36 8.39 -11.28 9.98
C GLY A 36 7.20 -12.22 9.97
N VAL A 37 7.44 -13.54 9.91
CA VAL A 37 6.35 -14.52 9.94
C VAL A 37 5.63 -14.52 11.29
N ALA A 38 6.34 -14.35 12.41
CA ALA A 38 5.72 -14.23 13.73
C ALA A 38 4.76 -13.02 13.79
N PHE A 39 5.13 -11.89 13.20
CA PHE A 39 4.23 -10.74 13.05
C PHE A 39 3.05 -11.03 12.11
N LEU A 40 3.24 -11.76 11.01
CA LEU A 40 2.13 -12.19 10.16
C LEU A 40 1.15 -13.11 10.90
N VAL A 41 1.67 -14.03 11.72
CA VAL A 41 0.86 -14.91 12.56
C VAL A 41 0.11 -14.11 13.62
N ALA A 42 0.78 -13.15 14.27
CA ALA A 42 0.14 -12.23 15.20
C ALA A 42 -0.95 -11.40 14.52
N TYR A 43 -0.74 -10.95 13.28
CA TYR A 43 -1.77 -10.29 12.48
C TYR A 43 -2.92 -11.24 12.17
N ALA A 44 -2.66 -12.50 11.83
CA ALA A 44 -3.71 -13.47 11.53
C ALA A 44 -4.63 -13.73 12.74
N THR A 45 -4.09 -13.69 13.97
CA THR A 45 -4.85 -13.91 15.21
C THR A 45 -5.53 -12.64 15.72
N THR A 46 -4.83 -11.51 15.74
CA THR A 46 -5.34 -10.24 16.32
C THR A 46 -6.05 -9.34 15.32
N ARG A 47 -5.80 -9.53 14.01
CA ARG A 47 -6.23 -8.65 12.91
C ARG A 47 -5.83 -7.18 13.08
N THR A 48 -4.84 -6.90 13.94
CA THR A 48 -4.33 -5.55 14.16
C THR A 48 -3.36 -5.16 13.06
N TYR A 49 -3.72 -4.14 12.27
CA TYR A 49 -2.95 -3.67 11.11
C TYR A 49 -1.47 -3.40 11.42
N GLY A 50 -1.16 -2.93 12.64
CA GLY A 50 0.20 -2.66 13.10
C GLY A 50 1.15 -3.86 13.06
N PHE A 51 0.65 -5.10 13.02
CA PHE A 51 1.49 -6.30 12.85
C PHE A 51 1.68 -6.70 11.38
N LEU A 52 0.76 -6.32 10.49
CA LEU A 52 0.86 -6.65 9.07
C LEU A 52 2.05 -5.94 8.42
N ILE A 53 2.26 -4.66 8.75
CA ILE A 53 3.33 -3.83 8.19
C ILE A 53 4.72 -4.41 8.50
N PRO A 54 5.14 -4.55 9.78
CA PRO A 54 6.44 -5.13 10.10
C PRO A 54 6.52 -6.58 9.63
N GLY A 55 5.42 -7.33 9.67
CA GLY A 55 5.38 -8.70 9.18
C GLY A 55 5.70 -8.83 7.69
N GLY A 56 5.04 -8.05 6.83
CA GLY A 56 5.29 -8.08 5.38
C GLY A 56 6.70 -7.61 5.03
N ILE A 57 7.16 -6.52 5.65
CA ILE A 57 8.50 -5.96 5.41
C ILE A 57 9.59 -6.96 5.82
N LEU A 58 9.55 -7.49 7.05
CA LEU A 58 10.57 -8.40 7.56
C LEU A 58 10.54 -9.75 6.86
N THR A 59 9.37 -10.25 6.47
CA THR A 59 9.27 -11.50 5.70
C THR A 59 9.87 -11.31 4.30
N GLY A 60 9.54 -10.21 3.62
CA GLY A 60 10.11 -9.89 2.32
C GLY A 60 11.63 -9.69 2.36
N LEU A 61 12.12 -8.93 3.33
CA LEU A 61 13.54 -8.69 3.55
C LEU A 61 14.29 -9.98 3.92
N GLY A 62 13.76 -10.77 4.87
CA GLY A 62 14.33 -12.04 5.26
C GLY A 62 14.39 -13.04 4.10
N THR A 63 13.36 -13.08 3.25
CA THR A 63 13.36 -13.89 2.03
C THR A 63 14.46 -13.43 1.07
N GLY A 64 14.57 -12.13 0.84
CA GLY A 64 15.61 -11.56 -0.04
C GLY A 64 17.03 -11.87 0.46
N LEU A 65 17.26 -11.76 1.76
CA LEU A 65 18.53 -12.09 2.39
C LEU A 65 18.90 -13.58 2.27
N VAL A 66 17.93 -14.47 2.50
CA VAL A 66 18.15 -15.92 2.31
C VAL A 66 18.50 -16.23 0.86
N LEU A 67 17.82 -15.62 -0.11
CA LEU A 67 18.14 -15.79 -1.53
C LEU A 67 19.55 -15.29 -1.87
N GLU A 68 19.95 -14.15 -1.32
CA GLU A 68 21.31 -13.61 -1.49
C GLU A 68 22.37 -14.60 -0.98
N SER A 69 22.17 -15.19 0.20
CA SER A 69 23.10 -16.17 0.78
C SER A 69 23.13 -17.51 0.05
N LEU A 70 22.06 -17.85 -0.67
CA LEU A 70 22.04 -18.98 -1.60
C LEU A 70 22.80 -18.67 -2.91
N GLY A 71 23.36 -17.48 -3.06
CA GLY A 71 24.18 -17.07 -4.20
C GLY A 71 23.40 -16.40 -5.33
N VAL A 72 22.14 -16.02 -5.10
CA VAL A 72 21.37 -15.22 -6.07
C VAL A 72 21.97 -13.82 -6.13
N ARG A 73 22.50 -13.44 -7.30
CA ARG A 73 23.15 -12.14 -7.53
C ARG A 73 22.15 -11.05 -7.90
N GLY A 74 22.53 -9.80 -7.68
CA GLY A 74 21.75 -8.60 -7.99
C GLY A 74 21.07 -8.02 -6.75
N ASP A 75 20.19 -7.05 -6.95
CA ASP A 75 19.49 -6.35 -5.86
C ASP A 75 18.31 -7.17 -5.30
N ILE A 76 18.53 -8.46 -5.04
CA ILE A 76 17.50 -9.44 -4.65
C ILE A 76 16.90 -9.13 -3.28
N VAL A 77 17.67 -8.53 -2.37
CA VAL A 77 17.18 -8.03 -1.08
C VAL A 77 16.19 -6.88 -1.28
N VAL A 78 16.50 -5.95 -2.18
CA VAL A 78 15.62 -4.83 -2.54
C VAL A 78 14.35 -5.35 -3.23
N LEU A 79 14.48 -6.37 -4.08
CA LEU A 79 13.34 -7.05 -4.69
C LEU A 79 12.43 -7.69 -3.62
N GLY A 80 13.03 -8.44 -2.69
CA GLY A 80 12.33 -9.09 -1.58
C GLY A 80 11.60 -8.07 -0.70
N LEU A 81 12.25 -6.94 -0.40
CA LEU A 81 11.63 -5.83 0.33
C LEU A 81 10.45 -5.22 -0.44
N GLY A 82 10.61 -4.97 -1.74
CA GLY A 82 9.54 -4.48 -2.61
C GLY A 82 8.34 -5.43 -2.67
N LEU A 83 8.59 -6.73 -2.80
CA LEU A 83 7.56 -7.77 -2.71
C LEU A 83 6.89 -7.81 -1.34
N GLY A 84 7.62 -7.57 -0.24
CA GLY A 84 7.08 -7.45 1.11
C GLY A 84 6.05 -6.31 1.23
N PHE A 85 6.35 -5.14 0.64
CA PHE A 85 5.40 -4.02 0.58
C PHE A 85 4.16 -4.33 -0.25
N VAL A 86 4.33 -4.93 -1.44
CA VAL A 86 3.19 -5.34 -2.27
C VAL A 86 2.34 -6.38 -1.55
N ALA A 87 2.95 -7.33 -0.84
CA ALA A 87 2.25 -8.33 -0.06
C ALA A 87 1.38 -7.71 1.05
N ILE A 88 1.81 -6.62 1.69
CA ILE A 88 0.98 -5.89 2.68
C ILE A 88 -0.32 -5.42 2.03
N ALA A 89 -0.24 -4.78 0.86
CA ALA A 89 -1.43 -4.25 0.19
C ALA A 89 -2.36 -5.38 -0.28
N VAL A 90 -1.79 -6.46 -0.83
CA VAL A 90 -2.56 -7.64 -1.26
C VAL A 90 -3.26 -8.28 -0.07
N VAL A 91 -2.55 -8.51 1.04
CA VAL A 91 -3.14 -9.12 2.24
C VAL A 91 -4.19 -8.22 2.88
N ASP A 92 -3.95 -6.91 3.00
CA ASP A 92 -4.93 -5.96 3.54
C ASP A 92 -6.20 -5.93 2.67
N GLN A 93 -6.06 -5.95 1.34
CA GLN A 93 -7.20 -5.98 0.42
C GLN A 93 -7.99 -7.29 0.48
N LEU A 94 -7.32 -8.44 0.66
CA LEU A 94 -7.97 -9.75 0.80
C LEU A 94 -8.70 -9.90 2.14
N VAL A 95 -8.15 -9.31 3.21
CA VAL A 95 -8.67 -9.47 4.57
C VAL A 95 -9.73 -8.43 4.92
N SER A 96 -9.51 -7.19 4.50
CA SER A 96 -10.32 -6.02 4.85
C SER A 96 -10.55 -5.15 3.60
N PRO A 97 -11.29 -5.67 2.60
CA PRO A 97 -11.56 -4.92 1.37
C PRO A 97 -12.26 -3.59 1.67
N GLY A 98 -11.80 -2.52 0.99
CA GLY A 98 -12.41 -1.19 1.09
C GLY A 98 -11.85 -0.29 2.20
N ARG A 99 -10.74 -0.68 2.85
CA ARG A 99 -10.09 0.16 3.85
C ARG A 99 -9.51 1.44 3.22
N PRO A 100 -9.79 2.64 3.75
CA PRO A 100 -9.16 3.86 3.27
C PRO A 100 -7.64 3.76 3.41
N GLY A 101 -6.90 4.00 2.33
CA GLY A 101 -5.43 3.98 2.36
C GLY A 101 -4.77 2.64 1.99
N TRP A 102 -5.50 1.60 1.59
CA TRP A 102 -4.93 0.31 1.15
C TRP A 102 -3.85 0.40 0.05
N TRP A 103 -3.81 1.52 -0.67
CA TRP A 103 -2.92 1.77 -1.79
C TRP A 103 -1.52 2.26 -1.39
N TRP A 104 -1.33 2.73 -0.15
CA TRP A 104 -0.05 3.30 0.29
C TRP A 104 1.16 2.36 0.11
N PRO A 105 1.07 1.02 0.36
CA PRO A 105 2.24 0.15 0.27
C PRO A 105 2.71 -0.06 -1.18
N PHE A 106 1.85 0.18 -2.18
CA PHE A 106 2.24 0.06 -3.59
C PHE A 106 3.22 1.14 -4.02
N ILE A 107 3.26 2.30 -3.35
CA ILE A 107 4.20 3.36 -3.69
C ILE A 107 5.64 2.92 -3.38
N PRO A 108 6.03 2.63 -2.12
CA PRO A 108 7.37 2.14 -1.83
C PRO A 108 7.63 0.77 -2.47
N GLY A 109 6.65 -0.14 -2.45
CA GLY A 109 6.79 -1.47 -3.06
C GLY A 109 7.05 -1.40 -4.57
N GLY A 110 6.29 -0.58 -5.28
CA GLY A 110 6.45 -0.35 -6.71
C GLY A 110 7.79 0.29 -7.03
N VAL A 111 8.21 1.31 -6.29
CA VAL A 111 9.53 1.95 -6.47
C VAL A 111 10.66 0.95 -6.27
N LEU A 112 10.61 0.13 -5.21
CA LEU A 112 11.64 -0.87 -4.92
C LEU A 112 11.68 -1.98 -5.97
N LEU A 113 10.52 -2.44 -6.44
CA LEU A 113 10.43 -3.41 -7.54
C LEU A 113 11.01 -2.85 -8.84
N LEU A 114 10.69 -1.59 -9.16
CA LEU A 114 11.20 -0.95 -10.35
C LEU A 114 12.72 -0.75 -10.27
N ALA A 115 13.21 -0.29 -9.12
CA ALA A 115 14.64 -0.14 -8.84
C ALA A 115 15.39 -1.46 -9.02
N SER A 116 14.83 -2.56 -8.52
CA SER A 116 15.47 -3.87 -8.58
C SER A 116 15.34 -4.56 -9.96
N ALA A 117 14.30 -4.24 -10.75
CA ALA A 117 14.10 -4.79 -12.11
C ALA A 117 15.28 -4.49 -13.06
N GLY A 118 15.93 -3.33 -12.88
CA GLY A 118 17.14 -2.97 -13.63
C GLY A 118 18.34 -3.87 -13.36
N SER A 119 18.41 -4.43 -12.15
CA SER A 119 19.52 -5.25 -11.68
C SER A 119 19.35 -6.72 -12.02
N VAL A 120 18.10 -7.21 -12.09
CA VAL A 120 17.77 -8.60 -12.47
C VAL A 120 17.87 -8.85 -13.97
N THR A 121 17.61 -7.83 -14.81
CA THR A 121 17.61 -7.97 -16.28
C THR A 121 19.00 -7.90 -16.93
N GLY A 122 20.07 -7.67 -16.15
CA GLY A 122 21.45 -7.67 -16.65
C GLY A 122 21.77 -6.53 -17.64
N LEU A 123 20.91 -5.51 -17.72
CA LEU A 123 21.07 -4.31 -18.53
C LEU A 123 21.39 -3.10 -17.62
N PRO A 124 22.62 -3.00 -17.09
CA PRO A 124 23.00 -2.03 -16.04
C PRO A 124 22.87 -0.56 -16.48
N HIS A 125 22.67 -0.28 -17.77
CA HIS A 125 22.47 1.08 -18.28
C HIS A 125 21.00 1.45 -18.50
N LEU A 126 20.10 0.49 -18.76
CA LEU A 126 18.69 0.80 -19.01
C LEU A 126 17.91 1.00 -17.71
N GLY A 127 18.18 0.18 -16.68
CA GLY A 127 17.49 0.28 -15.39
C GLY A 127 17.64 1.64 -14.70
N ARG A 128 18.80 2.29 -14.87
CA ARG A 128 19.12 3.58 -14.25
C ARG A 128 18.27 4.74 -14.77
N TYR A 129 17.81 4.68 -16.02
CA TYR A 129 17.00 5.72 -16.65
C TYR A 129 15.53 5.34 -16.78
N LEU A 130 15.21 4.04 -16.87
CA LEU A 130 13.82 3.56 -16.90
C LEU A 130 13.09 3.86 -15.60
N VAL A 131 13.72 3.72 -14.44
CA VAL A 131 13.06 3.97 -13.15
C VAL A 131 12.67 5.46 -13.00
N PRO A 132 13.59 6.43 -13.16
CA PRO A 132 13.20 7.85 -13.18
C PRO A 132 12.21 8.16 -14.30
N GLY A 133 12.43 7.63 -15.51
CA GLY A 133 11.57 7.90 -16.66
C GLY A 133 10.13 7.43 -16.48
N LEU A 134 9.94 6.24 -15.90
CA LEU A 134 8.61 5.69 -15.62
C LEU A 134 7.95 6.40 -14.43
N LEU A 135 8.73 6.87 -13.44
CA LEU A 135 8.22 7.73 -12.37
C LEU A 135 7.77 9.10 -12.89
N ILE A 136 8.54 9.70 -13.81
CA ILE A 136 8.20 10.97 -14.47
C ILE A 136 6.93 10.79 -15.32
N LEU A 137 6.83 9.71 -16.10
CA LEU A 137 5.65 9.40 -16.89
C LEU A 137 4.42 9.11 -16.02
N ALA A 138 4.57 8.34 -14.94
CA ALA A 138 3.49 8.07 -14.00
C ALA A 138 3.03 9.34 -13.27
N GLY A 139 3.96 10.20 -12.85
CA GLY A 139 3.67 11.51 -12.26
C GLY A 139 2.96 12.45 -13.24
N ALA A 140 3.41 12.51 -14.49
CA ALA A 140 2.77 13.30 -15.55
C ALA A 140 1.35 12.78 -15.86
N ALA A 141 1.15 11.46 -15.94
CA ALA A 141 -0.16 10.87 -16.17
C ALA A 141 -1.13 11.11 -15.00
N LEU A 142 -0.64 11.13 -13.76
CA LEU A 142 -1.45 11.45 -12.58
C LEU A 142 -1.86 12.92 -12.54
N LEU A 143 -0.98 13.84 -12.98
CA LEU A 143 -1.30 15.26 -13.14
C LEU A 143 -2.38 15.48 -14.19
N LEU A 144 -2.26 14.78 -15.33
CA LEU A 144 -3.22 14.89 -16.43
C LEU A 144 -4.60 14.32 -16.08
N ARG A 145 -4.67 13.31 -15.20
CA ARG A 145 -5.94 12.74 -14.73
C ARG A 145 -6.65 13.55 -13.64
N ARG A 146 -5.96 14.49 -13.00
CA ARG A 146 -6.54 15.33 -11.93
C ARG A 146 -7.22 16.59 -12.47
N GLY A 147 -7.03 16.89 -13.75
CA GLY A 147 -7.59 18.08 -14.40
C GLY A 147 -9.04 17.95 -14.89
N ASP A 148 -9.65 16.77 -14.81
CA ASP A 148 -11.02 16.52 -15.30
C ASP A 148 -12.10 16.60 -14.18
N ASP A 149 -11.70 16.76 -12.90
CA ASP A 149 -12.62 16.84 -11.75
C ASP A 149 -12.87 18.28 -11.24
N ASP A 150 -12.16 19.29 -11.78
CA ASP A 150 -12.48 20.70 -11.52
C ASP A 150 -13.50 21.18 -12.56
N ASP A 151 -14.77 20.85 -12.34
CA ASP A 151 -15.89 21.49 -13.03
C ASP A 151 -16.15 22.85 -12.34
N PRO A 152 -15.81 24.01 -12.96
CA PRO A 152 -15.96 25.33 -12.33
C PRO A 152 -17.42 25.78 -12.12
N ASP A 153 -18.41 24.95 -12.43
CA ASP A 153 -19.83 25.31 -12.40
C ASP A 153 -20.62 24.83 -11.17
N ALA A 154 -19.99 24.17 -10.20
CA ALA A 154 -20.64 23.69 -8.97
C ALA A 154 -20.67 24.73 -7.82
N GLY A 155 -20.75 26.02 -8.14
CA GLY A 155 -20.63 27.09 -7.14
C GLY A 155 -21.44 28.33 -7.43
N SER A 156 -22.78 28.21 -7.49
CA SER A 156 -23.74 29.20 -6.96
C SER A 156 -25.21 28.78 -7.16
N PRO A 157 -25.75 27.79 -6.44
CA PRO A 157 -27.18 27.67 -6.24
C PRO A 157 -27.62 28.55 -5.04
N GLU A 158 -28.88 29.03 -5.07
CA GLU A 158 -29.68 29.27 -3.85
C GLU A 158 -29.79 30.68 -3.22
N LEU A 159 -29.52 31.80 -3.91
CA LEU A 159 -29.90 33.15 -3.41
C LEU A 159 -31.10 33.79 -4.14
N THR A 160 -31.52 33.27 -5.30
CA THR A 160 -32.58 33.93 -6.10
C THR A 160 -33.97 33.32 -5.91
N GLN A 161 -34.08 32.07 -5.42
CA GLN A 161 -35.39 31.41 -5.26
C GLN A 161 -36.03 31.60 -3.87
N GLN A 162 -35.24 31.91 -2.85
CA GLN A 162 -35.76 32.09 -1.48
C GLN A 162 -36.38 33.48 -1.26
N ASP A 163 -36.12 34.44 -2.16
CA ASP A 163 -36.64 35.81 -2.09
C ASP A 163 -37.88 36.06 -2.98
N ALA A 164 -38.17 35.14 -3.91
CA ALA A 164 -39.33 35.24 -4.80
C ALA A 164 -40.65 34.79 -4.16
N GLY A 165 -40.59 34.11 -3.01
CA GLY A 165 -41.76 33.58 -2.29
C GLY A 165 -42.08 34.29 -0.97
N ARG A 166 -41.30 35.29 -0.56
CA ARG A 166 -41.49 36.01 0.70
C ARG A 166 -42.56 37.09 0.50
N ALA A 167 -43.69 36.95 1.18
CA ALA A 167 -44.72 38.00 1.21
C ALA A 167 -44.11 39.31 1.73
N PRO A 168 -44.49 40.48 1.17
CA PRO A 168 -44.00 41.77 1.65
C PRO A 168 -44.32 41.93 3.14
N ASP A 169 -43.33 42.37 3.92
CA ASP A 169 -43.54 42.64 5.35
C ASP A 169 -44.66 43.68 5.53
N PRO A 170 -45.56 43.50 6.51
CA PRO A 170 -46.62 44.46 6.77
C PRO A 170 -46.02 45.82 7.18
N PRO A 171 -46.67 46.94 6.78
CA PRO A 171 -46.16 48.26 7.10
C PRO A 171 -46.07 48.48 8.61
N PRO A 172 -45.05 49.22 9.09
CA PRO A 172 -44.87 49.48 10.50
C PRO A 172 -46.08 50.24 11.09
N PRO A 173 -46.47 49.97 12.35
CA PRO A 173 -47.60 50.63 12.97
C PRO A 173 -47.35 52.14 13.10
N PRO A 174 -48.42 52.95 13.02
CA PRO A 174 -48.29 54.40 13.10
C PRO A 174 -47.73 54.83 14.47
N PRO A 175 -46.93 55.90 14.52
CA PRO A 175 -46.36 56.39 15.76
C PRO A 175 -47.46 56.85 16.73
N PRO A 176 -47.25 56.70 18.05
CA PRO A 176 -48.25 57.11 19.04
C PRO A 176 -48.50 58.63 19.00
N PRO A 177 -49.74 59.08 19.23
CA PRO A 177 -50.07 60.50 19.29
C PRO A 177 -49.33 61.16 20.47
N ARG A 178 -48.78 62.36 20.21
CA ARG A 178 -48.08 63.19 21.20
C ARG A 178 -49.04 63.86 22.16
#